data_AF-A0A537KMS5-F1
#
_entry.id   AF-A0A537KMS5-F1
#
_cell.length_a   1.000
_cell.length_b   1.000
_cell.length_c   1.000
_cell.angle_alpha   90.00
_cell.angle_beta   90.00
_cell.angle_gamma   90.00
#
_symmetry.space_group_name_H-M   'P 1'
#
loop_
_entity.id
_entity.type
_entity.pdbx_description
1 polymer ?
#
loop_
_entity_poly.entity_id
_entity_poly.type
_entity_poly.pdbx_seq_one_letter_code
_entity_poly.pdbx_strand_id
1 'polypeptide(L)'
;MDGPDFQRLAEIEVDQVKPEHQGFTLTGQGPDQAEYRLDLHFELPLDARTRTVLGELLSHAELTISRRAPAAPLTALRARRDRAHRS
;
A
#
# COMPACT_ATOMS: atom_id res chain seq x y z
N MET A 1 -13.00 -20.74 3.20
CA MET A 1 -11.56 -21.01 3.10
C MET A 1 -10.94 -19.85 2.38
N ASP A 2 -10.25 -19.06 3.19
CA ASP A 2 -9.21 -18.06 2.93
C ASP A 2 -8.98 -17.68 1.47
N GLY A 3 -9.26 -16.41 1.17
CA GLY A 3 -8.80 -15.80 -0.08
C GLY A 3 -7.27 -15.86 -0.14
N PRO A 4 -6.66 -15.66 -1.32
CA PRO A 4 -5.22 -15.82 -1.50
C PRO A 4 -4.44 -15.02 -0.45
N ASP A 5 -3.38 -15.60 0.10
CA ASP A 5 -2.59 -14.91 1.13
C ASP A 5 -1.95 -13.63 0.56
N PHE A 6 -1.72 -12.66 1.44
CA PHE A 6 -0.93 -11.48 1.08
C PHE A 6 0.52 -11.89 0.82
N GLN A 7 1.00 -11.64 -0.39
CA GLN A 7 2.40 -11.80 -0.76
C GLN A 7 3.16 -10.51 -0.47
N ARG A 8 4.23 -10.60 0.32
CA ARG A 8 5.14 -9.47 0.54
C ARG A 8 5.81 -9.07 -0.78
N LEU A 9 5.81 -7.77 -1.05
CA LEU A 9 6.42 -7.18 -2.23
C LEU A 9 7.74 -6.52 -1.92
N ALA A 10 7.76 -5.74 -0.84
CA ALA A 10 8.91 -4.98 -0.42
C ALA A 10 8.85 -4.72 1.08
N GLU A 11 10.03 -4.55 1.64
CA GLU A 11 10.30 -4.03 2.97
C GLU A 11 11.15 -2.79 2.75
N ILE A 12 10.70 -1.64 3.24
CA ILE A 12 11.29 -0.34 2.93
C ILE A 12 11.58 0.36 4.25
N GLU A 13 12.86 0.64 4.47
CA GLU A 13 13.28 1.58 5.52
C GLU A 13 12.91 3.00 5.07
N VAL A 14 12.21 3.73 5.94
CA VAL A 14 11.86 5.13 5.64
C VAL A 14 13.10 6.00 5.83
N ASP A 15 13.50 6.71 4.78
CA ASP A 15 14.65 7.63 4.80
C ASP A 15 14.25 9.08 5.05
N GLN A 16 13.08 9.48 4.52
CA GLN A 16 12.57 10.83 4.61
C GLN A 16 11.07 10.80 4.83
N VAL A 17 10.63 11.67 5.75
CA VAL A 17 9.23 11.98 6.00
C VAL A 17 9.00 13.46 5.75
N LYS A 18 8.10 13.76 4.83
CA LYS A 18 7.69 15.12 4.52
C LYS A 18 6.26 15.35 5.03
N PRO A 19 6.05 16.27 5.99
CA PRO A 19 4.70 16.66 6.39
C PRO A 19 4.01 17.41 5.26
N GLU A 20 2.78 17.01 4.98
CA GLU A 20 1.89 17.62 4.00
C GLU A 20 0.70 18.30 4.70
N HIS A 21 -0.15 18.99 3.93
CA HIS A 21 -1.31 19.68 4.51
C HIS A 21 -2.25 18.72 5.25
N GLN A 22 -2.47 17.52 4.68
CA GLN A 22 -3.37 16.48 5.19
C GLN A 22 -2.67 15.11 5.32
N GLY A 23 -1.43 15.09 5.81
CA GLY A 23 -0.73 13.84 6.11
C GLY A 23 0.76 13.92 5.87
N PHE A 24 1.33 12.88 5.28
CA PHE A 24 2.76 12.74 5.09
C PHE A 24 3.09 12.03 3.78
N THR A 25 4.16 12.47 3.13
CA THR A 25 4.84 11.69 2.10
C THR A 25 6.05 11.01 2.74
N LEU A 26 6.17 9.70 2.58
CA LEU A 26 7.30 8.89 3.02
C LEU A 26 8.05 8.39 1.79
N THR A 27 9.37 8.46 1.83
CA THR A 27 10.25 7.84 0.84
C THR A 27 11.18 6.84 1.50
N GLY A 28 11.74 5.96 0.68
CA GLY A 28 12.72 4.97 1.10
C GLY A 28 13.20 4.14 -0.07
N GLN A 29 14.30 3.42 0.13
CA GLN A 29 14.85 2.49 -0.86
C GLN A 29 14.36 1.08 -0.59
N GLY A 30 13.86 0.41 -1.62
CA GLY A 30 13.49 -1.00 -1.56
C GLY A 30 14.68 -1.95 -1.78
N PRO A 31 14.47 -3.26 -1.60
CA PRO A 31 15.51 -4.28 -1.82
C PRO A 31 15.97 -4.38 -3.28
N ASP A 32 15.19 -3.85 -4.22
CA ASP A 32 15.49 -3.73 -5.64
C ASP A 32 16.28 -2.46 -5.99
N GLN A 33 16.71 -1.68 -4.99
CA GLN A 33 17.37 -0.38 -5.14
C GLN A 33 16.51 0.66 -5.87
N ALA A 34 15.20 0.43 -5.95
CA ALA A 34 14.26 1.44 -6.43
C ALA A 34 13.84 2.35 -5.27
N GLU A 35 13.63 3.63 -5.60
CA GLU A 35 12.98 4.57 -4.68
C GLU A 35 11.48 4.29 -4.65
N TYR A 36 10.95 4.15 -3.44
CA TYR A 36 9.52 4.04 -3.19
C TYR A 36 9.01 5.33 -2.56
N ARG A 37 7.81 5.73 -2.97
CA ARG A 37 7.06 6.83 -2.37
C ARG A 37 5.70 6.33 -1.89
N LEU A 38 5.40 6.58 -0.62
CA LEU A 38 4.10 6.32 0.00
C LEU A 38 3.48 7.64 0.45
N ASP A 39 2.25 7.91 0.00
CA ASP A 39 1.50 9.10 0.39
C ASP A 39 0.40 8.71 1.40
N LEU A 40 0.59 9.11 2.65
CA LEU A 40 -0.33 8.87 3.76
C LEU A 40 -1.25 10.08 3.92
N HIS A 41 -2.57 9.86 3.86
CA HIS A 41 -3.57 10.91 3.97
C HIS A 41 -4.49 10.68 5.18
N PHE A 42 -4.80 11.75 5.92
CA PHE A 42 -5.79 11.72 7.00
C PHE A 42 -7.04 12.50 6.60
N GLU A 43 -8.21 11.92 6.86
CA GLU A 43 -9.50 12.58 6.60
C GLU A 43 -9.75 13.78 7.53
N LEU A 44 -9.21 13.72 8.75
CA LEU A 44 -9.31 14.79 9.74
C LEU A 44 -8.01 15.59 9.80
N PRO A 45 -8.08 16.93 9.96
CA PRO A 45 -6.89 17.75 10.10
C PRO A 45 -6.14 17.39 11.38
N LEU A 46 -4.83 17.23 11.27
CA LEU A 46 -3.95 17.05 12.41
C LEU A 46 -3.54 18.41 12.98
N ASP A 47 -3.69 18.58 14.29
CA ASP A 47 -3.09 19.70 15.00
C ASP A 47 -1.55 19.65 14.91
N ALA A 48 -0.89 20.77 15.23
CA ALA A 48 0.55 20.91 15.09
C ALA A 48 1.34 19.90 15.95
N ARG A 49 0.89 19.61 17.17
CA ARG A 49 1.57 18.70 18.09
C ARG A 49 1.47 17.27 17.60
N THR A 50 0.26 16.84 17.23
CA THR A 50 -0.01 15.52 16.70
C THR A 50 0.78 15.27 15.42
N ARG A 51 0.88 16.29 14.55
CA ARG A 51 1.69 16.22 13.32
C ARG A 51 3.18 16.03 13.62
N THR A 52 3.75 16.76 14.57
CA THR A 52 5.15 16.57 14.97
C THR A 52 5.39 15.16 15.49
N VAL A 53 4.56 14.69 16.42
CA VAL A 53 4.72 13.35 17.01
C VAL A 53 4.62 12.26 15.95
N LEU A 54 3.63 12.34 15.04
CA LEU A 54 3.50 11.37 13.96
C LEU A 54 4.68 11.43 12.99
N GLY A 55 5.18 12.62 12.66
CA GLY A 55 6.36 12.77 11.81
C GLY A 55 7.58 12.06 12.39
N GLU A 56 7.85 12.23 13.68
CA GLU A 56 8.96 11.57 14.39
C GLU A 56 8.79 10.05 14.50
N LEU A 57 7.55 9.56 14.64
CA LEU A 57 7.31 8.11 14.66
C LEU A 57 7.51 7.51 13.26
N LEU A 58 7.04 8.20 12.22
CA LEU A 58 7.15 7.74 10.84
C LEU A 58 8.59 7.76 10.32
N SER A 59 9.45 8.68 10.80
CA SER A 59 10.86 8.77 10.38
C SER A 59 11.72 7.60 10.87
N HIS A 60 11.23 6.84 11.85
CA HIS A 60 11.89 5.63 12.36
C HIS A 60 11.09 4.36 12.06
N ALA A 61 10.10 4.45 11.17
CA ALA A 61 9.24 3.34 10.82
C ALA A 61 9.81 2.52 9.67
N GLU A 62 9.42 1.25 9.63
CA GLU A 62 9.64 0.35 8.52
C GLU A 62 8.30 0.08 7.83
N LEU A 63 8.28 0.10 6.49
CA LEU A 63 7.09 -0.14 5.69
C LEU A 63 7.18 -1.50 5.01
N THR A 64 6.27 -2.39 5.40
CA THR A 64 6.02 -3.63 4.67
C THR A 64 4.91 -3.42 3.64
N ILE A 65 5.24 -3.49 2.36
CA ILE A 65 4.25 -3.50 1.28
C ILE A 65 3.92 -4.94 0.91
N SER A 66 2.64 -5.32 1.02
CA SER A 66 2.16 -6.64 0.60
C SER A 66 0.98 -6.49 -0.36
N ARG A 67 0.91 -7.34 -1.38
CA ARG A 67 -0.25 -7.41 -2.27
C ARG A 67 -0.91 -8.76 -2.15
N ARG A 68 -2.23 -8.76 -2.29
CA ARG A 68 -2.98 -9.97 -2.59
C ARG A 68 -3.34 -9.92 -4.07
N ALA A 69 -2.92 -10.93 -4.83
CA ALA A 69 -3.34 -11.05 -6.22
C ALA A 69 -4.88 -11.12 -6.26
N PRO A 70 -5.54 -10.41 -7.19
CA PRO A 70 -6.97 -10.61 -7.39
C PRO A 70 -7.21 -12.09 -7.66
N ALA A 71 -8.25 -12.67 -7.04
CA ALA A 71 -8.63 -14.05 -7.32
C ALA A 71 -8.77 -14.20 -8.85
N ALA A 72 -7.92 -15.05 -9.42
CA ALA A 72 -7.62 -15.07 -10.85
C ALA A 72 -8.89 -15.25 -11.72
N PRO A 73 -8.85 -14.85 -13.01
CA PRO A 73 -9.98 -14.59 -13.91
C PRO A 73 -10.76 -15.85 -14.37
N LEU A 74 -10.65 -16.96 -13.64
CA LEU A 74 -11.39 -18.19 -13.91
C LEU A 74 -12.91 -17.97 -13.79
N THR A 75 -13.37 -17.05 -12.95
CA THR A 75 -14.79 -16.60 -12.95
C THR A 75 -15.15 -15.88 -14.25
N ALA A 76 -14.29 -15.00 -14.76
CA ALA A 76 -14.54 -14.29 -16.02
C ALA A 76 -14.47 -15.23 -17.25
N LEU A 77 -13.57 -16.20 -17.23
CA LEU A 77 -13.45 -17.24 -18.27
C LEU A 77 -14.61 -18.25 -18.21
N ARG A 78 -15.05 -18.66 -17.01
CA ARG A 78 -16.25 -19.51 -16.81
C ARG A 78 -17.52 -18.78 -17.25
N ALA A 79 -17.70 -17.51 -16.89
CA ALA A 79 -18.85 -16.72 -17.33
C ALA A 79 -18.92 -16.56 -18.87
N ARG A 80 -17.77 -16.43 -19.55
CA ARG A 80 -17.70 -16.43 -21.02
C ARG A 80 -18.07 -17.79 -21.62
N ARG A 81 -17.58 -18.88 -21.04
CA ARG A 81 -17.89 -20.25 -21.48
C ARG A 81 -19.37 -20.60 -21.29
N ASP A 82 -19.95 -20.23 -20.16
CA ASP A 82 -21.36 -20.52 -19.85
C ASP A 82 -22.32 -19.70 -20.71
N ARG A 83 -21.89 -18.51 -21.18
CA ARG A 83 -22.63 -17.71 -22.16
C ARG A 83 -22.57 -18.31 -23.58
N ALA A 84 -21.45 -18.92 -23.96
CA ALA A 84 -21.29 -19.58 -25.26
C ALA A 84 -22.04 -20.93 -25.36
N HIS A 85 -22.34 -21.59 -24.24
CA HIS A 85 -23.14 -22.83 -24.21
C HIS A 85 -24.66 -22.61 -24.14
N ARG A 86 -25.14 -21.35 -24.05
CA ARG A 86 -26.57 -21.00 -24.01
C ARG A 86 -27.12 -20.40 -25.31
N SER A 87 -26.29 -20.30 -26.35
CA SER A 87 -26.67 -19.95 -27.73
C SER A 87 -26.65 -21.18 -28.61
#